data_AF-A0A7V9BZ20-F1
#
_entry.id   AF-A0A7V9BZ20-F1
#
_cell.length_a   1.000
_cell.length_b   1.000
_cell.length_c   1.000
_cell.angle_alpha   90.00
_cell.angle_beta   90.00
_cell.angle_gamma   90.00
#
_symmetry.space_group_name_H-M   'P 1'
#
loop_
_entity.id
_entity.type
_entity.pdbx_description
1 polymer ?
#
loop_
_entity_poly.entity_id
_entity_poly.type
_entity_poly.pdbx_seq_one_letter_code
_entity_poly.pdbx_strand_id
1 'polypeptide(L)' 'MAEGVETAEQLAEVRRLGVDQVQGNYFSPPVTPDRLMPAGARQLISTRS' A
#
# COMPACT_ATOMS: atom_id res chain seq x y z
N MET A 1 -0.86 4.38 -11.61
CA MET A 1 -0.85 4.36 -10.13
C MET A 1 -1.09 5.79 -9.65
N ALA A 2 -1.99 5.98 -8.68
CA ALA A 2 -2.19 7.26 -8.01
C ALA A 2 -1.60 7.19 -6.59
N GLU A 3 -0.87 8.21 -6.20
CA GLU A 3 -0.23 8.31 -4.88
C GLU A 3 -0.82 9.48 -4.10
N GLY A 4 -0.72 9.43 -2.76
CA GLY A 4 -1.20 10.50 -1.90
C GLY A 4 -2.72 10.62 -1.80
N VAL A 5 -3.47 9.52 -1.94
CA VAL A 5 -4.93 9.54 -1.67
C VAL A 5 -5.18 9.59 -0.17
N GLU A 6 -5.80 10.67 0.28
CA GLU A 6 -6.03 11.00 1.70
C GLU A 6 -7.53 11.02 2.06
N THR A 7 -8.42 11.16 1.08
CA THR A 7 -9.88 11.19 1.31
C THR A 7 -10.68 10.24 0.41
N ALA A 8 -11.94 10.01 0.80
CA ALA A 8 -12.89 9.19 0.04
C ALA A 8 -13.24 9.82 -1.32
N GLU A 9 -13.33 11.15 -1.38
CA GLU A 9 -13.62 11.92 -2.58
C GLU A 9 -12.47 11.79 -3.59
N GLN A 10 -11.23 11.87 -3.12
CA GLN A 10 -10.05 11.65 -3.95
C GLN A 10 -10.01 10.21 -4.49
N LEU A 11 -10.35 9.22 -3.66
CA LEU A 11 -10.48 7.82 -4.09
C LEU A 11 -11.55 7.66 -5.18
N ALA A 12 -12.69 8.31 -5.04
CA ALA A 12 -13.77 8.27 -6.02
C ALA A 12 -13.30 8.84 -7.38
N GLU A 13 -12.55 9.93 -7.36
CA GLU A 13 -12.04 10.56 -8.58
C GLU A 13 -11.01 9.70 -9.30
N VAL A 14 -10.03 9.13 -8.59
CA VAL A 14 -9.03 8.24 -9.22
C VAL A 14 -9.66 6.97 -9.78
N ARG A 15 -10.72 6.45 -9.13
CA ARG A 15 -11.52 5.33 -9.67
C ARG A 15 -12.25 5.72 -10.95
N ARG A 16 -12.87 6.91 -10.97
CA ARG A 16 -13.55 7.44 -12.16
C ARG A 16 -12.61 7.61 -13.34
N LEU A 17 -11.35 7.98 -13.08
CA LEU A 17 -10.30 8.13 -14.09
C LEU A 17 -9.72 6.79 -14.58
N GLY A 18 -10.16 5.65 -14.02
CA GLY A 18 -9.68 4.32 -14.41
C GLY A 18 -8.30 3.98 -13.86
N VAL A 19 -7.91 4.54 -12.71
CA VAL A 19 -6.64 4.20 -12.07
C VAL A 19 -6.77 2.89 -11.29
N ASP A 20 -5.97 1.88 -11.67
CA ASP A 20 -6.06 0.52 -11.10
C ASP A 20 -5.31 0.33 -9.77
N GLN A 21 -4.31 1.17 -9.48
CA GLN A 21 -3.48 1.06 -8.27
C GLN A 21 -3.40 2.39 -7.54
N VAL A 22 -3.61 2.35 -6.22
CA VAL A 22 -3.68 3.54 -5.37
C VAL A 22 -2.86 3.34 -4.10
N GLN A 23 -2.11 4.37 -3.71
CA GLN A 23 -1.46 4.49 -2.41
C GLN A 23 -1.88 5.80 -1.74
N GLY A 24 -2.05 5.79 -0.42
CA GLY A 24 -2.15 7.02 0.37
C GLY A 24 -2.63 6.79 1.80
N ASN A 25 -2.56 7.84 2.62
CA ASN A 25 -2.90 7.79 4.04
C ASN A 25 -4.39 7.48 4.30
N TYR A 26 -5.25 7.61 3.29
CA TYR A 26 -6.63 7.14 3.35
C TYR A 26 -6.72 5.63 3.61
N PHE A 27 -5.77 4.85 3.08
CA PHE A 27 -5.69 3.40 3.25
C PHE A 27 -4.81 3.01 4.44
N SER A 28 -3.56 3.49 4.46
CA SER A 28 -2.69 3.33 5.62
C SER A 28 -1.58 4.38 5.61
N PRO A 29 -1.10 4.81 6.79
CA PRO A 29 0.18 5.50 6.87
C PRO A 29 1.32 4.60 6.38
N PRO A 30 2.53 5.15 6.14
CA PRO A 30 3.73 4.34 5.95
C PRO A 30 3.90 3.35 7.11
N VAL A 31 4.12 2.09 6.77
CA VAL A 31 4.27 1.00 7.74
C VAL A 31 5.73 0.59 7.86
N THR A 32 6.14 0.22 9.08
CA THR A 32 7.48 -0.31 9.31
C THR A 32 7.60 -1.75 8.80
N PRO A 33 8.81 -2.25 8.49
CA PRO A 33 9.00 -3.63 8.08
C PRO A 33 8.43 -4.66 9.06
N ASP A 34 8.51 -4.40 10.37
CA ASP A 34 7.97 -5.31 11.40
C ASP A 34 6.43 -5.37 11.39
N ARG A 35 5.75 -4.33 10.85
CA ARG A 35 4.29 -4.36 10.61
C ARG A 35 3.91 -5.06 9.31
N LEU A 36 4.82 -5.07 8.34
CA LEU A 36 4.62 -5.77 7.05
C LEU A 36 4.89 -7.27 7.16
N MET A 37 5.79 -7.68 8.05
CA MET A 37 6.26 -9.05 8.19
C MET A 37 6.02 -9.54 9.62
N PRO A 38 4.95 -10.30 9.89
CA PRO A 38 4.79 -11.00 11.17
C PRO A 38 6.02 -11.86 11.46
N ALA A 39 6.31 -12.14 12.74
CA ALA A 39 7.57 -12.75 13.20
C ALA A 39 8.03 -14.04 12.48
N GLY A 40 7.16 -14.72 11.72
CA GLY A 40 7.50 -15.89 10.88
C GLY A 40 7.80 -15.62 9.40
N ALA A 41 7.57 -14.42 8.86
CA ALA A 41 7.69 -14.14 7.42
C ALA A 41 9.13 -13.85 6.96
N ARG A 42 10.06 -13.53 7.88
CA ARG A 42 11.47 -13.21 7.57
C ARG A 42 12.22 -14.34 6.87
N GLN A 43 11.81 -15.60 7.05
CA GLN A 43 12.51 -16.76 6.48
C GLN A 43 12.28 -16.94 4.97
N LEU A 44 11.19 -16.36 4.42
CA LEU A 44 10.80 -16.51 3.01
C LEU A 44 11.52 -15.56 2.05
N ILE A 45 11.96 -14.39 2.52
CA ILE A 45 12.63 -13.37 1.70
C ILE A 45 14.15 -13.57 1.60
N SER A 46 14.72 -14.52 2.36
CA SER A 46 16.17 -14.78 2.44
C SER A 46 16.66 -15.88 1.48
N THR A 47 15.80 -16.48 0.65
CA THR A 47 16.17 -17.61 -0.22
C THR A 47 16.01 -17.28 -1.69
N ARG A 48 16.93 -16.49 -2.24
CA ARG A 48 17.39 -16.62 -3.64
C ARG A 48 18.89 -16.30 -3.69
N SER A 49 19.69 -17.36 -3.84
CA SER A 49 21.08 -17.31 -4.31
C SER A 49 21.13 -17.05 -5.81
#